data_AF-A0A6A4H2E9-F1
#
_entry.id   AF-A0A6A4H2E9-F1
#
_cell.length_a   1.000
_cell.length_b   1.000
_cell.length_c   1.000
_cell.angle_alpha   90.00
_cell.angle_beta   90.00
_cell.angle_gamma   90.00
#
_symmetry.space_group_name_H-M   'P 1'
#
loop_
_entity.id
_entity.type
_entity.pdbx_description
1 polymer ?
#
loop_
_entity_poly.entity_id
_entity_poly.type
_entity_poly.pdbx_seq_one_letter_code
_entity_poly.pdbx_strand_id
1 'polypeptide(L)'
;MIWSTNYSHLLSKTVFTMFFAGRDFLPKCILDGVKIQDYLQSHFIEPFGQLAGRIRDTSGLLEECVIGWDSMNEPFKGFCGWEEVNANPTRACSSPTPAQSFRLGMGTHKPSKSSRSARLVPRKLDPS
;
A
#
# COMPACT_ATOMS: atom_id res chain seq x y z
N MET A 1 8.52 -11.43 7.86
CA MET A 1 7.80 -10.32 7.18
C MET A 1 8.69 -9.83 6.05
N ILE A 2 8.16 -9.72 4.83
CA ILE A 2 8.91 -9.19 3.68
C ILE A 2 8.25 -7.87 3.30
N TRP A 3 8.98 -6.75 3.42
CA TRP A 3 8.43 -5.40 3.28
C TRP A 3 7.60 -5.21 2.00
N SER A 4 8.15 -5.63 0.85
CA SER A 4 7.50 -5.50 -0.45
C SER A 4 6.17 -6.26 -0.57
N THR A 5 5.97 -7.31 0.24
CA THR A 5 4.71 -8.05 0.24
C THR A 5 3.57 -7.29 0.92
N ASN A 6 3.85 -6.26 1.74
CA ASN A 6 2.80 -5.46 2.38
C ASN A 6 1.91 -4.70 1.37
N TYR A 7 2.47 -4.30 0.22
CA TYR A 7 1.72 -3.68 -0.88
C TYR A 7 0.68 -4.62 -1.52
N SER A 8 0.73 -5.92 -1.22
CA SER A 8 -0.26 -6.89 -1.70
C SER A 8 -1.51 -6.94 -0.80
N HIS A 9 -1.43 -6.47 0.44
CA HIS A 9 -2.53 -6.54 1.40
C HIS A 9 -3.66 -5.58 1.03
N LEU A 10 -4.90 -5.98 1.36
CA LEU A 10 -6.11 -5.25 0.97
C LEU A 10 -6.07 -3.79 1.40
N LEU A 11 -5.72 -3.52 2.67
CA LEU A 11 -5.69 -2.16 3.19
C LEU A 11 -4.70 -1.28 2.41
N SER A 12 -3.45 -1.74 2.23
CA SER A 12 -2.42 -0.98 1.51
C SER A 12 -2.87 -0.68 0.08
N LYS A 13 -3.36 -1.68 -0.66
CA LYS A 13 -3.89 -1.47 -2.02
C LYS A 13 -5.03 -0.45 -2.04
N THR A 14 -5.95 -0.55 -1.09
CA THR A 14 -7.13 0.31 -1.00
C THR A 14 -6.73 1.76 -0.75
N VAL A 15 -5.86 2.02 0.24
CA VAL A 15 -5.44 3.39 0.58
C VAL A 15 -4.66 4.04 -0.57
N PHE A 16 -3.74 3.30 -1.22
CA PHE A 16 -3.06 3.82 -2.41
C PHE A 16 -4.02 4.11 -3.56
N THR A 17 -5.05 3.28 -3.73
CA THR A 17 -6.09 3.50 -4.75
C THR A 17 -6.94 4.73 -4.41
N MET A 18 -7.33 4.90 -3.15
CA MET A 18 -8.03 6.11 -2.69
C MET A 18 -7.19 7.37 -2.96
N PHE A 19 -5.88 7.32 -2.65
CA PHE A 19 -4.97 8.45 -2.82
C PHE A 19 -4.72 8.84 -4.28
N PHE A 20 -4.53 7.86 -5.18
CA PHE A 20 -4.16 8.15 -6.58
C PHE A 20 -5.34 8.13 -7.57
N ALA A 21 -6.39 7.35 -7.30
CA ALA A 21 -7.51 7.14 -8.22
C ALA A 21 -8.87 7.01 -7.50
N GLY A 22 -9.00 7.61 -6.32
CA GLY A 22 -10.22 7.51 -5.50
C GLY A 22 -11.45 8.08 -6.18
N ARG A 23 -11.29 9.08 -7.06
CA ARG A 23 -12.42 9.65 -7.83
C ARG A 23 -13.04 8.64 -8.81
N ASP A 24 -12.23 7.74 -9.36
CA ASP A 24 -12.69 6.73 -10.33
C ASP A 24 -13.15 5.45 -9.64
N PHE A 25 -12.37 4.96 -8.68
CA PHE A 25 -12.62 3.68 -8.01
C PHE A 25 -13.62 3.80 -6.84
N LEU A 26 -13.69 4.96 -6.19
CA LEU A 26 -14.52 5.21 -5.01
C LEU A 26 -15.30 6.54 -5.10
N PRO A 27 -16.07 6.78 -6.18
CA PRO A 27 -16.74 8.08 -6.42
C PRO A 27 -17.75 8.46 -5.34
N LYS A 28 -18.25 7.49 -4.59
CA LYS A 28 -19.22 7.65 -3.49
C LYS A 28 -18.57 7.79 -2.12
N CYS A 29 -17.24 7.62 -2.04
CA CYS A 29 -16.51 7.75 -0.78
C CYS A 29 -16.22 9.24 -0.55
N ILE A 30 -17.02 9.83 0.31
CA ILE A 30 -16.97 11.24 0.68
C ILE A 30 -16.74 11.30 2.18
N LEU A 31 -15.70 12.01 2.60
CA LEU A 31 -15.33 12.26 3.98
C LEU A 31 -15.37 13.76 4.22
N ASP A 32 -16.13 14.19 5.22
CA ASP A 32 -16.34 15.61 5.56
C ASP A 32 -16.77 16.47 4.36
N GLY A 33 -17.64 15.92 3.49
CA GLY A 33 -18.12 16.59 2.29
C GLY A 33 -17.11 16.64 1.14
N VAL A 34 -15.90 16.09 1.32
CA VAL A 34 -14.82 16.07 0.33
C VAL A 34 -14.65 14.66 -0.23
N LYS A 35 -14.40 14.54 -1.54
CA LYS A 35 -14.10 13.23 -2.15
C LYS A 35 -12.83 12.65 -1.53
N ILE A 36 -12.81 11.34 -1.28
CA ILE A 36 -11.71 10.71 -0.53
C ILE A 36 -10.31 10.97 -1.11
N GLN A 37 -10.18 11.03 -2.44
CA GLN A 37 -8.90 11.35 -3.08
C GLN A 37 -8.41 12.74 -2.70
N ASP A 38 -9.30 13.73 -2.78
CA ASP A 38 -8.98 15.12 -2.51
C ASP A 38 -8.68 15.32 -1.02
N TYR A 39 -9.46 14.66 -0.17
CA TYR A 39 -9.24 14.65 1.27
C TYR A 39 -7.83 14.11 1.59
N LEU A 40 -7.46 12.92 1.08
CA LEU A 40 -6.16 12.33 1.39
C LEU A 40 -5.00 13.14 0.80
N GLN A 41 -5.14 13.67 -0.43
CA GLN A 41 -4.10 14.46 -1.07
C GLN A 41 -3.89 15.80 -0.35
N SER A 42 -4.96 16.51 0.04
CA SER A 42 -4.81 17.78 0.76
C SER A 42 -4.12 17.57 2.11
N HIS A 43 -4.56 16.57 2.88
CA HIS A 43 -3.99 16.26 4.20
C HIS A 43 -2.56 15.69 4.13
N PHE A 44 -2.15 15.14 2.99
CA PHE A 44 -0.77 14.75 2.77
C PHE A 44 0.11 15.93 2.33
N ILE A 45 -0.35 16.75 1.37
CA ILE A 45 0.46 17.79 0.72
C ILE A 45 0.60 19.05 1.57
N GLU A 46 -0.47 19.49 2.23
CA GLU A 46 -0.50 20.76 2.95
C GLU A 46 0.60 20.88 4.04
N PRO A 47 0.86 19.84 4.86
CA PRO A 47 1.97 19.88 5.82
C PRO A 47 3.35 20.12 5.18
N PHE A 48 3.62 19.58 3.98
CA PHE A 48 4.88 19.83 3.29
C PHE A 48 5.00 21.28 2.82
N GLY A 49 3.90 21.88 2.36
CA GLY A 49 3.87 23.31 2.05
C GLY A 49 4.17 24.19 3.28
N GLN A 50 3.60 23.83 4.43
CA GLN A 50 3.86 24.48 5.71
C GLN A 50 5.31 24.32 6.19
N LEU A 51 5.94 23.17 5.92
CA LEU A 51 7.35 22.93 6.20
C LEU A 51 8.25 23.74 5.27
N ALA A 52 7.98 23.72 3.96
CA ALA A 52 8.72 24.48 2.96
C ALA A 52 8.66 25.99 3.23
N GLY A 53 7.50 26.51 3.66
CA GLY A 53 7.35 27.90 4.10
C GLY A 53 8.28 28.26 5.26
N ARG A 54 8.32 27.43 6.32
CA ARG A 54 9.22 27.65 7.46
C ARG A 54 10.69 27.58 7.09
N ILE A 55 11.06 26.67 6.19
CA ILE A 55 12.44 26.53 5.71
C ILE A 55 12.86 27.78 4.92
N ARG A 56 12.00 28.28 4.03
CA ARG A 56 12.23 29.54 3.31
C ARG A 56 12.39 30.73 4.25
N ASP A 57 11.54 30.81 5.28
CA ASP A 57 11.54 31.95 6.21
C ASP A 57 12.74 31.89 7.19
N THR A 58 13.51 30.80 7.18
CA THR A 58 14.76 30.65 7.93
C THR A 58 15.94 31.07 7.06
N SER A 59 16.55 32.22 7.38
CA SER A 59 17.63 32.84 6.59
C SER A 59 18.70 31.85 6.14
N GLY A 60 18.90 31.74 4.82
CA GLY A 60 19.94 30.95 4.17
C GLY A 60 19.67 29.44 4.11
N LEU A 61 18.67 28.92 4.81
CA LEU A 61 18.45 27.47 4.88
C LEU A 61 17.95 26.90 3.55
N LEU A 62 17.00 27.57 2.91
CA LEU A 62 16.45 27.11 1.64
C LEU A 62 17.50 27.16 0.52
N GLU A 63 18.26 28.24 0.45
CA GLU A 63 19.20 28.52 -0.64
C GLU A 63 20.51 27.75 -0.49
N GLU A 64 20.99 27.54 0.74
CA GLU A 64 22.31 26.94 0.97
C GLU A 64 22.26 25.44 1.26
N CYS A 65 21.19 24.95 1.89
CA CYS A 65 21.14 23.57 2.40
C CYS A 65 20.18 22.63 1.65
N VAL A 66 19.09 23.15 1.06
CA VAL A 66 18.09 22.29 0.42
C VAL A 66 18.48 21.99 -1.04
N ILE A 67 18.76 20.72 -1.32
CA ILE A 67 19.13 20.26 -2.67
C ILE A 67 17.97 19.66 -3.47
N GLY A 68 16.81 19.44 -2.82
CA GLY A 68 15.64 18.86 -3.46
C GLY A 68 14.54 18.44 -2.48
N TRP A 69 13.39 18.07 -3.03
CA TRP A 69 12.22 17.62 -2.29
C TRP A 69 11.79 16.26 -2.84
N ASP A 70 11.78 15.25 -1.99
CA ASP A 70 11.15 13.96 -2.29
C ASP A 70 9.75 13.93 -1.67
N SER A 71 8.75 14.06 -2.54
CA SER A 71 7.35 14.19 -2.12
C SER A 71 6.75 12.91 -1.56
N MET A 72 7.15 11.73 -2.06
CA MET A 72 6.65 10.44 -1.60
C MET A 72 7.62 9.34 -2.00
N ASN A 73 8.18 8.67 -1.00
CA ASN A 73 9.00 7.49 -1.22
C ASN A 73 8.15 6.31 -1.72
N GLU A 74 8.63 5.64 -2.78
CA GLU A 74 8.08 4.37 -3.32
C GLU A 74 6.54 4.38 -3.51
N PRO A 75 5.98 5.30 -4.32
CA PRO A 75 4.55 5.29 -4.59
C PRO A 75 4.12 3.96 -5.22
N PHE A 76 3.00 3.42 -4.73
CA PHE A 76 2.44 2.17 -5.23
C PHE A 76 1.11 2.40 -5.95
N LYS A 77 0.90 1.69 -7.06
CA LYS A 77 -0.28 1.87 -7.93
C LYS A 77 -1.61 1.38 -7.33
N GLY A 78 -1.60 0.75 -6.17
CA GLY A 78 -2.81 0.17 -5.57
C GLY A 78 -3.47 -0.87 -6.49
N PHE A 79 -4.74 -0.64 -6.82
CA PHE A 79 -5.54 -1.43 -7.77
C PHE A 79 -5.53 -0.87 -9.20
N CYS A 80 -4.86 0.25 -9.45
CA CYS A 80 -4.77 0.83 -10.78
C CYS A 80 -3.95 -0.07 -11.72
N GLY A 81 -4.42 -0.25 -12.95
CA GLY A 81 -3.71 -0.99 -14.00
C GLY A 81 -3.46 -2.46 -13.64
N TRP A 82 -4.43 -3.13 -13.00
CA TRP A 82 -4.46 -4.58 -12.89
C TRP A 82 -5.34 -5.16 -14.00
N GLU A 83 -4.75 -5.92 -14.90
CA GLU A 83 -5.48 -6.64 -15.97
C GLU A 83 -6.19 -7.88 -15.41
N GLU A 84 -5.47 -8.67 -14.60
CA GLU A 84 -5.96 -9.94 -14.04
C GLU A 84 -5.93 -9.93 -12.51
N VAL A 85 -7.11 -9.91 -11.87
CA VAL A 85 -7.24 -9.84 -10.41
C VAL A 85 -6.96 -11.15 -9.68
N ASN A 86 -6.88 -12.26 -10.41
CA ASN A 86 -6.64 -13.61 -9.87
C ASN A 86 -5.17 -14.06 -9.99
N ALA A 87 -4.30 -13.21 -10.52
CA ALA A 87 -2.88 -13.50 -10.67
C ALA A 87 -2.03 -12.47 -9.93
N ASN A 88 -0.83 -12.86 -9.52
CA ASN A 88 0.21 -11.92 -9.12
C ASN A 88 1.26 -11.87 -10.24
N PRO A 89 1.61 -10.68 -10.75
CA PRO A 89 2.56 -10.53 -11.86
C PRO A 89 3.98 -10.93 -11.45
N THR A 90 4.33 -10.78 -10.16
CA THR A 90 5.65 -11.12 -9.63
C THR A 90 5.55 -12.24 -8.59
N ARG A 91 6.51 -13.17 -8.62
CA ARG A 91 6.53 -14.38 -7.77
C ARG A 91 7.54 -14.31 -6.62
N ALA A 92 7.90 -13.11 -6.16
CA ALA A 92 8.98 -12.93 -5.18
C ALA A 92 8.68 -13.60 -3.82
N CYS A 93 7.41 -13.65 -3.40
CA CYS A 93 6.97 -14.40 -2.22
C CYS A 93 5.45 -14.64 -2.25
N SER A 94 4.97 -15.56 -1.42
CA SER A 94 3.55 -15.86 -1.23
C SER A 94 2.80 -14.62 -0.70
N SER A 95 2.05 -13.97 -1.58
CA SER A 95 1.24 -12.79 -1.29
C SER A 95 -0.17 -12.99 -1.88
N PRO A 96 -1.22 -12.41 -1.29
CA PRO A 96 -2.56 -12.48 -1.86
C PRO A 96 -2.64 -11.76 -3.21
N THR A 97 -3.35 -12.36 -4.17
CA THR A 97 -3.81 -11.64 -5.37
C THR A 97 -4.85 -10.58 -4.99
N PRO A 98 -5.15 -9.59 -5.85
CA PRO A 98 -6.24 -8.63 -5.60
C PRO A 98 -7.55 -9.31 -5.18
N ALA A 99 -7.99 -10.34 -5.92
CA ALA A 99 -9.21 -11.07 -5.59
C ALA A 99 -9.12 -11.87 -4.28
N GLN A 100 -7.93 -12.34 -3.90
CA GLN A 100 -7.71 -13.00 -2.61
C GLN A 100 -7.72 -11.98 -1.46
N SER A 101 -7.15 -10.79 -1.66
CA SER A 101 -7.11 -9.76 -0.61
C SER A 101 -8.52 -9.27 -0.27
N PHE A 102 -9.39 -9.07 -1.27
CA PHE A 102 -10.81 -8.77 -1.04
C PHE A 102 -11.52 -9.88 -0.26
N ARG A 103 -11.35 -11.15 -0.68
CA ARG A 103 -11.96 -12.29 0.01
C ARG A 103 -11.53 -12.39 1.46
N LEU A 104 -10.24 -12.18 1.74
CA LEU A 104 -9.71 -12.14 3.09
C LEU A 104 -10.31 -10.98 3.90
N GLY A 105 -10.46 -9.80 3.32
CA GLY A 105 -11.13 -8.65 3.96
C GLY A 105 -12.61 -8.91 4.29
N MET A 106 -13.28 -9.74 3.50
CA MET A 106 -14.66 -10.19 3.76
C MET A 106 -14.74 -11.34 4.78
N GLY A 107 -13.63 -11.75 5.39
CA GLY A 107 -13.58 -12.89 6.30
C GLY A 107 -13.65 -14.26 5.62
N THR A 108 -13.60 -14.31 4.28
CA THR A 108 -13.63 -15.56 3.53
C THR A 108 -12.21 -16.05 3.26
N HIS A 109 -11.77 -17.05 4.03
CA HIS A 109 -10.46 -17.66 3.85
C HIS A 109 -10.51 -18.71 2.72
N LYS A 110 -9.74 -18.51 1.64
CA LYS A 110 -9.35 -19.61 0.75
C LYS A 110 -7.84 -19.85 0.90
N PRO A 111 -7.41 -21.08 1.27
CA PRO A 111 -5.99 -21.39 1.35
C PRO A 111 -5.33 -21.21 -0.01
N SER A 112 -4.18 -20.53 -0.06
CA SER A 112 -3.35 -20.48 -1.25
C SER A 112 -2.64 -21.84 -1.43
N LYS A 113 -2.25 -22.21 -2.66
CA LYS A 113 -1.56 -23.49 -2.91
C LYS A 113 -0.22 -23.63 -2.14
N SER A 114 0.33 -22.54 -1.58
CA SER A 114 1.54 -22.54 -0.74
C SER A 114 1.24 -22.75 0.75
N SER A 115 -0.01 -22.65 1.20
CA SER A 115 -0.38 -22.91 2.59
C SER A 115 -0.52 -24.41 2.87
N ARG A 116 0.50 -25.21 2.51
CA ARG A 116 0.76 -26.39 3.34
C ARG A 116 1.40 -25.85 4.59
N SER A 117 0.58 -25.69 5.62
CA SER A 117 1.04 -25.55 7.00
C SER A 117 2.21 -26.52 7.17
N ALA A 118 3.39 -25.99 7.47
CA ALA A 118 4.45 -26.78 8.07
C ALA A 118 3.91 -27.26 9.42
N ARG A 119 3.08 -28.30 9.39
CA ARG A 119 2.82 -29.14 10.53
C ARG A 119 4.21 -29.69 10.81
N LEU A 120 4.88 -29.15 11.84
CA LEU A 120 6.05 -29.76 12.43
C LEU A 120 5.58 -31.10 13.00
N VAL A 121 5.48 -32.09 12.13
CA VAL A 121 5.39 -33.48 12.55
C VAL A 121 6.79 -33.79 13.07
N PRO A 122 6.97 -34.19 14.34
CA PRO A 122 8.27 -34.64 14.80
C PRO A 122 8.71 -35.78 13.89
N ARG A 123 9.88 -35.67 13.25
CA ARG A 123 10.49 -36.83 12.59
C ARG A 123 10.65 -37.89 13.66
N LYS A 124 9.93 -39.01 13.55
CA LYS A 124 10.33 -40.22 14.25
C LYS A 124 11.73 -40.55 13.75
N LEU A 125 12.71 -40.49 14.65
CA LEU A 125 14.01 -41.10 14.43
C LEU A 125 13.76 -42.60 14.34
N ASP A 126 14.14 -43.20 13.22
CA ASP A 126 14.14 -44.66 13.09
C ASP A 126 15.21 -45.23 14.03
N PRO A 127 14.90 -46.25 14.84
CA PRO A 127 15.91 -46.93 15.64
C PRO A 127 16.80 -47.77 14.73
N SER A 128 18.11 -47.64 14.97
CA SER A 128 19.21 -48.42 14.37
C SER A 128 19.12 -49.92 14.64
#